data_AF-A0A1G8THN9-F1
#
_entry.id   AF-A0A1G8THN9-F1
#
_cell.length_a   1.000
_cell.length_b   1.000
_cell.length_c   1.000
_cell.angle_alpha   90.00
_cell.angle_beta   90.00
_cell.angle_gamma   90.00
#
_symmetry.space_group_name_H-M   'P 1'
#
loop_
_entity.id
_entity.type
_entity.pdbx_description
1 polymer ?
#
loop_
_entity_poly.entity_id
_entity_poly.type
_entity_poly.pdbx_seq_one_letter_code
_entity_poly.pdbx_strand_id
1 'polypeptide(L)'
;MTDRYDYCGLYLRGAGQEAAIELTARATGATRDGCLLRVGTMEIEVRRNDHWPQDGADFPTWPIKMEIERGNATSRQVIETVSKILTRAWQAGLDAVAACDYEDELPDHGGYPRYRDSAPHRLDESWRISP
;
A
#
# COMPACT_ATOMS: atom_id res chain seq x y z
N MET A 1 -7.92 -2.32 24.24
CA MET A 1 -6.70 -1.86 23.56
C MET A 1 -6.68 -2.58 22.23
N THR A 2 -6.73 -1.82 21.14
CA THR A 2 -6.57 -2.36 19.78
C THR A 2 -5.14 -2.88 19.65
N ASP A 3 -4.97 -4.07 19.08
CA ASP A 3 -3.67 -4.65 18.81
C ASP A 3 -3.04 -3.94 17.59
N ARG A 4 -1.71 -3.72 17.59
CA ARG A 4 -1.02 -3.01 16.48
C ARG A 4 -1.23 -3.68 15.12
N TYR A 5 -1.55 -4.98 15.10
CA TYR A 5 -1.81 -5.74 13.88
C TYR A 5 -3.27 -5.72 13.43
N ASP A 6 -4.18 -5.04 14.14
CA ASP A 6 -5.62 -5.10 13.83
C ASP A 6 -5.98 -4.42 12.50
N TYR A 7 -5.19 -3.43 12.06
CA TYR A 7 -5.44 -2.66 10.85
C TYR A 7 -4.16 -2.40 10.04
N CYS A 8 -4.29 -2.40 8.71
CA CYS A 8 -3.30 -1.84 7.81
C CYS A 8 -3.94 -1.15 6.61
N GLY A 9 -3.50 0.08 6.34
CA GLY A 9 -3.79 0.77 5.09
C GLY A 9 -2.72 0.47 4.06
N LEU A 10 -3.10 0.09 2.84
CA LEU A 10 -2.15 -0.12 1.74
C LEU A 10 -2.56 0.71 0.53
N TYR A 11 -1.63 1.48 -0.01
CA TYR A 11 -1.87 2.44 -1.08
C TYR A 11 -1.15 1.99 -2.34
N LEU A 12 -1.82 2.06 -3.49
CA LEU A 12 -1.25 1.65 -4.78
C LEU A 12 -1.43 2.69 -5.88
N ARG A 13 -0.44 2.77 -6.75
CA ARG A 13 -0.45 3.56 -7.99
C ARG A 13 0.07 2.72 -9.16
N GLY A 14 -0.45 3.00 -10.36
CA GLY A 14 -0.11 2.27 -11.60
C GLY A 14 -1.13 1.22 -12.01
N ALA A 15 -2.22 1.04 -11.26
CA ALA A 15 -3.32 0.15 -11.59
C ALA A 15 -4.68 0.75 -11.23
N GLY A 16 -5.73 0.33 -11.94
CA GLY A 16 -7.12 0.59 -11.56
C GLY A 16 -7.62 -0.38 -10.49
N GLN A 17 -8.79 -0.08 -9.90
CA GLN A 17 -9.36 -0.85 -8.79
C GLN A 17 -9.53 -2.33 -9.08
N GLU A 18 -10.07 -2.70 -10.25
CA GLU A 18 -10.29 -4.11 -10.61
C GLU A 18 -8.96 -4.87 -10.73
N ALA A 19 -7.95 -4.26 -11.34
CA ALA A 19 -6.61 -4.86 -11.45
C ALA A 19 -5.96 -5.03 -10.07
N ALA A 20 -6.17 -4.08 -9.15
CA ALA A 20 -5.71 -4.19 -7.77
C ALA A 20 -6.43 -5.33 -7.02
N ILE A 21 -7.74 -5.49 -7.20
CA ILE A 21 -8.53 -6.61 -6.64
C ILE A 21 -7.99 -7.94 -7.17
N GLU A 22 -7.81 -8.09 -8.48
CA GLU A 22 -7.30 -9.32 -9.09
C GLU A 22 -5.89 -9.66 -8.61
N LEU A 23 -5.01 -8.66 -8.52
CA LEU A 23 -3.66 -8.84 -8.01
C LEU A 23 -3.69 -9.33 -6.56
N THR A 24 -4.48 -8.69 -5.69
CA THR A 24 -4.62 -9.09 -4.28
C THR A 24 -5.20 -10.49 -4.13
N ALA A 25 -6.23 -10.84 -4.91
CA ALA A 25 -6.82 -12.17 -4.90
C ALA A 25 -5.78 -13.24 -5.27
N ARG A 26 -5.01 -13.02 -6.34
CA ARG A 26 -3.96 -13.94 -6.79
C ARG A 26 -2.80 -14.03 -5.80
N ALA A 27 -2.42 -12.91 -5.19
CA ALA A 27 -1.31 -12.85 -4.23
C ALA A 27 -1.59 -13.65 -2.96
N THR A 28 -2.86 -13.66 -2.52
CA THR A 28 -3.25 -14.18 -1.21
C THR A 28 -4.04 -15.48 -1.28
N GLY A 29 -4.61 -15.83 -2.45
CA GLY A 29 -5.59 -16.91 -2.58
C GLY A 29 -6.95 -16.54 -2.00
N ALA A 30 -7.26 -15.25 -1.84
CA ALA A 30 -8.50 -14.79 -1.24
C ALA A 30 -9.74 -15.17 -2.05
N THR A 31 -10.86 -15.35 -1.36
CA THR A 31 -12.18 -15.34 -1.99
C THR A 31 -12.63 -13.90 -2.22
N ARG A 32 -13.32 -13.65 -3.34
CA ARG A 32 -13.76 -12.32 -3.74
C ARG A 32 -15.28 -12.18 -3.64
N ASP A 33 -15.72 -11.06 -3.09
CA ASP A 33 -17.09 -10.56 -3.13
C ASP A 33 -17.07 -9.06 -3.47
N GLY A 34 -17.20 -8.74 -4.76
CA GLY A 34 -17.01 -7.38 -5.27
C GLY A 34 -15.62 -6.84 -4.94
N CYS A 35 -15.57 -5.74 -4.18
CA CYS A 35 -14.33 -5.10 -3.72
C CYS A 35 -13.78 -5.65 -2.40
N LEU A 36 -14.50 -6.58 -1.77
CA LEU A 36 -14.10 -7.23 -0.52
C LEU A 36 -13.44 -8.57 -0.82
N LEU A 37 -12.25 -8.78 -0.26
CA LEU A 37 -11.52 -10.03 -0.34
C LEU A 37 -11.36 -10.63 1.06
N ARG A 38 -11.48 -11.96 1.17
CA ARG A 38 -11.33 -12.68 2.44
C ARG A 38 -10.19 -13.69 2.39
N VAL A 39 -9.32 -13.62 3.39
CA VAL A 39 -8.20 -14.55 3.61
C VAL A 39 -8.33 -15.13 5.02
N GLY A 40 -8.95 -16.31 5.13
CA GLY A 40 -9.33 -16.85 6.44
C GLY A 40 -10.30 -15.90 7.16
N THR A 41 -9.87 -15.31 8.28
CA THR A 41 -10.68 -14.34 9.06
C THR A 41 -10.33 -12.89 8.75
N MET A 42 -9.35 -12.63 7.88
CA MET A 42 -8.98 -11.28 7.47
C MET A 42 -9.93 -10.79 6.38
N GLU A 43 -10.24 -9.51 6.43
CA GLU A 43 -10.98 -8.79 5.42
C GLU A 43 -10.08 -7.74 4.77
N ILE A 44 -10.09 -7.69 3.43
CA ILE A 44 -9.32 -6.73 2.65
C ILE A 44 -10.30 -6.03 1.72
N GLU A 45 -10.55 -4.75 1.95
CA GLU A 45 -11.42 -3.96 1.10
C GLU A 45 -10.60 -3.07 0.17
N VAL A 46 -10.81 -3.18 -1.15
CA VAL A 46 -10.07 -2.42 -2.16
C VAL A 46 -10.96 -1.33 -2.73
N ARG A 47 -10.63 -0.06 -2.46
CA ARG A 47 -11.41 1.10 -2.87
C ARG A 47 -10.59 2.06 -3.74
N ARG A 48 -11.30 2.86 -4.53
CA ARG A 48 -10.72 4.08 -5.10
C ARG A 48 -10.55 5.11 -4.00
N ASN A 49 -9.44 5.82 -4.03
CA ASN A 49 -9.12 6.88 -3.09
C ASN A 49 -9.66 8.22 -3.62
N ASP A 50 -10.97 8.30 -3.82
CA ASP A 50 -11.61 9.46 -4.49
C ASP A 50 -11.61 10.74 -3.64
N HIS A 51 -11.07 10.68 -2.42
CA HIS A 51 -10.97 11.84 -1.53
C HIS A 51 -9.83 12.80 -1.92
N TRP A 52 -8.90 12.35 -2.76
CA TRP A 52 -7.71 13.10 -3.14
C TRP A 52 -7.60 13.25 -4.66
N PRO A 53 -6.97 14.33 -5.15
CA PRO A 53 -6.57 14.43 -6.55
C PRO A 53 -5.70 13.22 -6.94
N GLN A 54 -6.01 12.59 -8.07
CA GLN A 54 -5.41 11.30 -8.49
C GLN A 54 -3.94 11.39 -8.97
N ASP A 55 -3.27 12.51 -8.71
CA ASP A 55 -1.90 12.84 -9.12
C ASP A 55 -0.99 13.25 -7.97
N GLY A 56 -1.45 13.17 -6.72
CA GLY A 56 -0.63 13.60 -5.59
C GLY A 56 0.66 12.75 -5.46
N ALA A 57 1.77 13.44 -5.18
CA ALA A 57 3.11 12.85 -5.14
C ALA A 57 3.25 11.82 -4.00
N ASP A 58 2.58 12.07 -2.88
CA ASP A 58 2.67 11.25 -1.68
C ASP A 58 1.72 10.06 -1.71
N PHE A 59 2.10 8.95 -1.06
CA PHE A 59 1.32 7.72 -1.09
C PHE A 59 -0.12 7.82 -0.53
N PRO A 60 -0.45 8.67 0.46
CA PRO A 60 -1.83 8.77 0.96
C PRO A 60 -2.82 9.28 -0.09
N THR A 61 -2.34 9.91 -1.17
CA THR A 61 -3.16 10.43 -2.28
C THR A 61 -3.19 9.49 -3.48
N TRP A 62 -2.53 8.34 -3.41
CA TRP A 62 -2.52 7.39 -4.52
C TRP A 62 -3.91 6.83 -4.82
N PRO A 63 -4.21 6.49 -6.09
CA PRO A 63 -5.58 6.30 -6.57
C PRO A 63 -6.30 5.10 -5.95
N ILE A 64 -5.57 4.11 -5.42
CA ILE A 64 -6.14 2.92 -4.80
C ILE A 64 -5.73 2.86 -3.33
N LYS A 65 -6.73 2.63 -2.46
CA LYS A 65 -6.55 2.34 -1.04
C LYS A 65 -7.11 0.95 -0.74
N MET A 66 -6.36 0.16 0.02
CA MET A 66 -6.81 -1.09 0.61
C MET A 66 -6.88 -0.93 2.12
N GLU A 67 -7.97 -1.41 2.71
CA GLU A 67 -8.17 -1.47 4.15
C GLU A 67 -8.14 -2.93 4.56
N ILE A 68 -7.14 -3.30 5.37
CA ILE A 68 -6.90 -4.69 5.78
C ILE A 68 -7.22 -4.78 7.27
N GLU A 69 -8.24 -5.58 7.60
CA GLU A 69 -8.65 -5.86 8.98
C GLU A 69 -8.28 -7.30 9.35
N ARG A 70 -7.65 -7.46 10.52
CA ARG A 70 -7.11 -8.75 10.98
C ARG A 70 -8.19 -9.80 11.26
N GLY A 71 -9.33 -9.38 11.79
CA GLY A 71 -10.28 -10.28 12.45
C GLY A 71 -9.58 -11.10 13.54
N ASN A 72 -9.68 -12.43 13.46
CA ASN A 72 -9.04 -13.36 14.40
C ASN A 72 -7.69 -13.90 13.92
N ALA A 73 -7.10 -13.36 12.85
CA ALA A 73 -5.83 -13.86 12.34
C ALA A 73 -4.68 -13.53 13.30
N THR A 74 -3.65 -14.37 13.35
CA THR A 74 -2.43 -14.07 14.12
C THR A 74 -1.64 -12.94 13.48
N SER A 75 -0.82 -12.24 14.26
CA SER A 75 0.10 -11.20 13.75
C SER A 75 0.94 -11.71 12.57
N ARG A 76 1.48 -12.93 12.70
CA ARG A 76 2.23 -13.59 11.62
C ARG A 76 1.43 -13.72 10.33
N GLN A 77 0.15 -14.11 10.40
CA GLN A 77 -0.69 -14.25 9.21
C GLN A 77 -0.98 -12.89 8.55
N VAL A 78 -1.14 -11.84 9.35
CA VAL A 78 -1.30 -10.47 8.85
C VAL A 78 -0.03 -10.03 8.11
N ILE A 79 1.13 -10.13 8.76
CA ILE A 79 2.43 -9.78 8.17
C ILE A 79 2.67 -10.55 6.88
N GLU A 80 2.45 -11.88 6.88
CA GLU A 80 2.61 -12.71 5.69
C GLU A 80 1.66 -12.29 4.55
N THR A 81 0.43 -11.89 4.87
CA THR A 81 -0.57 -11.47 3.87
C THR A 81 -0.20 -10.13 3.26
N VAL A 82 0.09 -9.12 4.09
CA VAL A 82 0.50 -7.78 3.62
C VAL A 82 1.80 -7.86 2.81
N SER A 83 2.78 -8.64 3.28
CA SER A 83 4.05 -8.86 2.58
C SER A 83 3.84 -9.46 1.18
N LYS A 84 2.91 -10.41 1.03
CA LYS A 84 2.57 -11.00 -0.28
C LYS A 84 1.98 -9.95 -1.20
N ILE A 85 1.06 -9.11 -0.71
CA ILE A 85 0.42 -8.07 -1.54
C ILE A 85 1.47 -7.06 -2.03
N LEU A 86 2.29 -6.52 -1.13
CA LEU A 86 3.38 -5.59 -1.46
C LEU A 86 4.34 -6.17 -2.51
N THR A 87 4.86 -7.37 -2.22
CA THR A 87 5.82 -8.04 -3.10
C THR A 87 5.22 -8.29 -4.49
N ARG A 88 3.96 -8.72 -4.56
CA ARG A 88 3.28 -8.96 -5.84
C ARG A 88 2.99 -7.68 -6.61
N ALA A 89 2.64 -6.60 -5.92
CA ALA A 89 2.45 -5.29 -6.54
C ALA A 89 3.76 -4.81 -7.17
N TRP A 90 4.88 -4.84 -6.44
CA TRP A 90 6.18 -4.43 -6.97
C TRP A 90 6.67 -5.33 -8.11
N GLN A 91 6.46 -6.65 -8.02
CA GLN A 91 6.77 -7.58 -9.12
C GLN A 91 5.96 -7.30 -10.39
N ALA A 92 4.74 -6.76 -10.25
CA ALA A 92 3.89 -6.34 -11.36
C ALA A 92 4.24 -4.93 -11.88
N GLY A 93 5.27 -4.28 -11.32
CA GLY A 93 5.67 -2.91 -11.69
C GLY A 93 4.75 -1.83 -11.13
N LEU A 94 3.92 -2.15 -10.14
CA LEU A 94 3.06 -1.19 -9.46
C LEU A 94 3.79 -0.55 -8.29
N ASP A 95 3.44 0.70 -8.00
CA ASP A 95 3.84 1.33 -6.76
C ASP A 95 2.92 0.87 -5.63
N ALA A 96 3.51 0.50 -4.48
CA ALA A 96 2.75 0.07 -3.32
C ALA A 96 3.44 0.46 -2.00
N VAL A 97 2.67 1.01 -1.06
CA VAL A 97 3.11 1.38 0.29
C VAL A 97 2.09 0.93 1.33
N ALA A 98 2.54 0.28 2.40
CA ALA A 98 1.75 0.01 3.59
C ALA A 98 1.98 1.11 4.64
N ALA A 99 0.92 1.51 5.33
CA ALA A 99 0.91 2.41 6.47
C ALA A 99 0.10 1.74 7.60
N CYS A 100 0.81 1.26 8.61
CA CYS A 100 0.29 0.43 9.68
C CYS A 100 1.31 0.33 10.80
N ASP A 101 0.90 0.19 12.05
CA ASP A 101 1.84 0.27 13.18
C ASP A 101 2.98 -0.77 13.20
N TYR A 102 3.10 -1.69 12.24
CA TYR A 102 4.11 -2.74 12.08
C TYR A 102 4.88 -2.67 10.75
N GLU A 103 5.05 -1.48 10.15
CA GLU A 103 5.80 -1.37 8.88
C GLU A 103 7.23 -1.91 8.98
N ASP A 104 7.84 -1.86 10.16
CA ASP A 104 9.19 -2.36 10.43
C ASP A 104 9.35 -3.88 10.24
N GLU A 105 8.23 -4.62 10.25
CA GLU A 105 8.19 -6.07 10.04
C GLU A 105 7.85 -6.45 8.58
N LEU A 106 7.54 -5.45 7.75
CA LEU A 106 7.20 -5.64 6.34
C LEU A 106 8.42 -5.48 5.43
N PRO A 107 8.39 -6.10 4.23
CA PRO A 107 9.40 -5.89 3.20
C PRO A 107 9.63 -4.40 2.93
N ASP A 108 10.89 -4.01 2.79
CA ASP A 108 11.32 -2.62 2.56
C ASP A 108 10.64 -1.60 3.50
N HIS A 109 10.42 -1.94 4.77
CA HIS A 109 9.71 -1.09 5.74
C HIS A 109 8.33 -0.61 5.23
N GLY A 110 7.55 -1.54 4.66
CA GLY A 110 6.25 -1.23 4.06
C GLY A 110 6.34 -0.52 2.70
N GLY A 111 7.53 -0.34 2.13
CA GLY A 111 7.75 0.26 0.82
C GLY A 111 8.00 1.76 0.82
N TYR A 112 7.82 2.47 1.93
CA TYR A 112 8.03 3.92 2.01
C TYR A 112 9.43 4.38 1.52
N PRO A 113 10.55 3.72 1.87
CA PRO A 113 11.88 4.08 1.39
C PRO A 113 12.03 4.07 -0.13
N ARG A 114 11.20 3.30 -0.85
CA ARG A 114 11.24 3.19 -2.32
C ARG A 114 10.79 4.47 -3.02
N TYR A 115 10.08 5.36 -2.30
CA TYR A 115 9.42 6.54 -2.86
C TYR A 115 9.83 7.85 -2.18
N ARG A 116 10.63 7.77 -1.12
CA ARG A 116 11.08 8.94 -0.34
C ARG A 116 11.95 9.91 -1.15
N ASP A 117 12.67 9.41 -2.15
CA ASP A 117 13.61 10.20 -2.96
C ASP A 117 13.02 10.61 -4.33
N SER A 118 11.72 10.33 -4.57
CA SER A 118 11.03 10.68 -5.83
C SER A 118 10.48 12.11 -5.87
N ALA A 119 10.70 12.90 -4.81
CA ALA A 119 10.47 14.34 -4.87
C ALA A 119 11.54 14.96 -5.80
N PRO A 120 11.15 15.79 -6.80
CA PRO A 120 12.15 16.43 -7.64
C PRO A 120 13.08 17.25 -6.76
N HIS A 121 14.38 16.98 -6.87
CA HIS A 121 15.46 17.79 -6.33
C HIS A 121 15.29 19.21 -6.89
N ARG A 122 14.58 20.09 -6.16
CA ARG A 122 14.57 21.52 -6.44
C ARG A 122 15.82 22.11 -5.81
N LEU A 123 16.94 22.02 -6.52
CA LEU A 123 18.10 22.87 -6.30
C LEU A 123 18.58 23.37 -7.66
N ASP A 124 17.89 24.40 -8.19
CA ASP A 124 18.57 25.40 -9.00
C ASP A 124 19.05 26.49 -8.03
N GLU A 125 20.17 26.23 -7.38
CA GLU A 125 20.90 27.25 -6.61
C GLU A 125 21.69 28.12 -7.60
N SER A 126 20.99 28.96 -8.35
CA SER A 126 21.60 30.09 -9.06
C SER A 126 21.63 31.32 -8.15
N TRP A 127 22.45 31.25 -7.11
CA TRP A 127 23.05 32.44 -6.49
C TRP A 127 24.55 32.40 -6.79
N ARG A 128 24.90 32.74 -8.03
CA ARG A 128 26.23 33.30 -8.28
C ARG A 128 26.09 34.81 -8.23
N ILE A 129 26.55 35.36 -7.12
CA ILE A 129 27.02 36.74 -7.00
C ILE A 129 27.87 37.03 -8.23
N SER A 130 27.41 37.97 -9.06
CA SER A 130 28.26 38.62 -10.04
C SER A 130 28.84 39.90 -9.42
N PRO A 131 30.08 40.26 -9.79
CA PRO A 131 31.02 41.04 -8.98
C PRO A 131 30.67 42.52 -8.80
#